data_AF-A0A1I3AJ89-F1
#
_entry.id   AF-A0A1I3AJ89-F1
#
_cell.length_a   1.000
_cell.length_b   1.000
_cell.length_c   1.000
_cell.angle_alpha   90.00
_cell.angle_beta   90.00
_cell.angle_gamma   90.00
#
_symmetry.space_group_name_H-M   'P 1'
#
loop_
_entity.id
_entity.type
_entity.pdbx_description
1 polymer ?
#
loop_
_entity_poly.entity_id
_entity_poly.type
_entity_poly.pdbx_seq_one_letter_code
_entity_poly.pdbx_strand_id
1 'polypeptide(L)'
;MKADLPNNVVEDVAIAIVLMSETPEVKNWSVYVVNLKTIPISNVMITSKGYGEKDGAQVKTSLLRHFIGDLAASSFAGVEAIDTQVFGLTNEYWLSYYIGKEIFDKKFIFLPESIVEGNMIKIPLLNKPGVMIK
;
A
#
# COMPACT_ATOMS: atom_id res chain seq x y z
N MET A 1 -27.61 -20.07 -15.12
CA MET A 1 -26.62 -19.20 -15.80
C MET A 1 -25.86 -18.47 -14.70
N LYS A 2 -24.54 -18.67 -14.58
CA LYS A 2 -23.73 -17.80 -13.72
C LYS A 2 -23.69 -16.46 -14.44
N ALA A 3 -24.26 -15.42 -13.83
CA ALA A 3 -24.07 -14.07 -14.32
C ALA A 3 -22.56 -13.78 -14.26
N ASP A 4 -22.01 -13.22 -15.34
CA ASP A 4 -20.65 -12.71 -15.32
C ASP A 4 -20.57 -11.64 -14.23
N LEU A 5 -19.69 -11.85 -13.27
CA LEU A 5 -19.45 -10.87 -12.21
C LEU A 5 -18.87 -9.60 -12.84
N PRO A 6 -19.29 -8.40 -12.39
CA PRO A 6 -18.68 -7.18 -12.85
C PRO A 6 -17.17 -7.22 -12.59
N ASN A 7 -16.40 -6.75 -13.58
CA ASN A 7 -14.94 -6.69 -13.48
C ASN A 7 -14.57 -5.49 -12.61
N ASN A 8 -14.54 -5.69 -11.29
CA ASN A 8 -14.29 -4.64 -10.30
C ASN A 8 -12.80 -4.30 -10.25
N VAL A 9 -12.33 -3.59 -11.27
CA VAL A 9 -10.94 -3.17 -11.39
C VAL A 9 -10.64 -2.02 -10.43
N VAL A 10 -9.57 -2.14 -9.66
CA VAL A 10 -9.07 -1.05 -8.82
C VAL A 10 -8.34 -0.03 -9.68
N GLU A 11 -8.96 1.13 -9.84
CA GLU A 11 -8.40 2.32 -10.50
C GLU A 11 -8.39 3.50 -9.52
N ASP A 12 -7.40 4.39 -9.62
CA ASP A 12 -7.31 5.61 -8.79
C ASP A 12 -7.33 5.38 -7.27
N VAL A 13 -6.86 4.21 -6.83
CA VAL A 13 -6.50 3.95 -5.43
C VAL A 13 -5.10 3.37 -5.44
N ALA A 14 -4.22 3.92 -4.60
CA ALA A 14 -2.82 3.56 -4.57
C ALA A 14 -2.37 3.13 -3.17
N ILE A 15 -1.31 2.32 -3.13
CA ILE A 15 -0.49 2.13 -1.93
C ILE A 15 0.82 2.89 -2.13
N ALA A 16 1.21 3.63 -1.10
CA ALA A 16 2.43 4.43 -1.10
C ALA A 16 3.29 4.10 0.12
N ILE A 17 4.60 3.95 -0.08
CA ILE A 17 5.60 3.82 0.99
C ILE A 17 6.35 5.15 1.05
N VAL A 18 6.18 5.86 2.17
CA VAL A 18 6.45 7.31 2.26
C VAL A 18 7.50 7.58 3.31
N LEU A 19 8.50 8.38 2.94
CA LEU A 19 9.53 8.87 3.85
C LEU A 19 8.93 10.04 4.65
N MET A 20 8.66 9.78 5.93
CA MET A 20 7.98 10.74 6.82
C MET A 20 8.95 11.77 7.38
N SER A 21 10.14 11.31 7.75
CA SER A 21 11.26 12.13 8.22
C SER A 21 12.58 11.38 8.02
N GLU A 22 13.67 12.13 7.90
CA GLU A 22 15.03 11.61 7.83
C GLU A 22 15.94 12.45 8.73
N THR A 23 16.70 11.79 9.59
CA THR A 23 17.90 12.32 10.26
C THR A 23 19.12 11.56 9.74
N PRO A 24 20.35 12.01 10.01
CA PRO A 24 21.55 11.25 9.65
C PRO A 24 21.56 9.81 10.18
N GLU A 25 20.84 9.53 11.27
CA GLU A 25 20.81 8.23 11.95
C GLU A 25 19.56 7.39 11.62
N VAL A 26 18.42 8.03 11.34
CA VAL A 26 17.13 7.32 11.22
C VAL A 26 16.29 7.86 10.08
N LYS A 27 15.80 6.96 9.23
CA LYS A 27 14.75 7.22 8.25
C LYS A 27 13.44 6.60 8.72
N ASN A 28 12.40 7.40 8.90
CA ASN A 28 11.08 6.94 9.29
C ASN A 28 10.20 6.77 8.06
N TRP A 29 9.79 5.53 7.81
CA TRP A 29 8.95 5.16 6.68
C TRP A 29 7.57 4.72 7.15
N SER A 30 6.54 5.05 6.37
CA SER A 30 5.18 4.62 6.66
C SER A 30 4.43 4.32 5.38
N VAL A 31 3.55 3.33 5.46
CA VAL A 31 2.70 2.91 4.35
C VAL A 31 1.37 3.63 4.44
N TYR A 32 0.89 4.09 3.31
CA TYR A 32 -0.37 4.81 3.16
C TYR A 32 -1.22 4.19 2.07
N VAL A 33 -2.53 4.22 2.27
CA VAL A 33 -3.51 4.09 1.19
C VAL A 33 -3.94 5.47 0.76
N VAL A 34 -4.00 5.69 -0.55
CA VAL A 34 -4.30 6.99 -1.16
C VAL A 34 -5.51 6.81 -2.07
N ASN A 35 -6.64 7.41 -1.71
CA ASN A 35 -7.83 7.46 -2.55
C ASN A 35 -7.74 8.69 -3.46
N LEU A 36 -7.38 8.47 -4.73
CA LEU A 36 -7.30 9.52 -5.75
C LEU A 36 -8.63 9.71 -6.47
N LYS A 37 -9.64 8.89 -6.18
CA LYS A 37 -10.98 9.06 -6.74
C LYS A 37 -11.61 10.36 -6.23
N THR A 38 -12.56 10.85 -7.01
CA THR A 38 -13.45 11.97 -6.65
C THR A 38 -14.63 11.54 -5.79
N ILE A 39 -14.71 10.26 -5.40
CA ILE A 39 -15.75 9.68 -4.55
C ILE A 39 -15.13 8.99 -3.32
N PRO A 40 -15.86 8.92 -2.19
CA PRO A 40 -15.41 8.13 -1.04
C PRO A 40 -15.46 6.62 -1.34
N ILE A 41 -14.62 5.87 -0.62
CA ILE A 41 -14.63 4.40 -0.58
C ILE A 41 -14.87 3.96 0.86
N SER A 42 -15.57 2.85 1.05
CA SER A 42 -15.95 2.38 2.39
C SER A 42 -15.31 1.05 2.75
N ASN A 43 -15.24 0.78 4.05
CA ASN A 43 -14.73 -0.48 4.61
C ASN A 43 -13.36 -0.89 4.05
N VAL A 44 -12.44 0.07 3.93
CA VAL A 44 -11.09 -0.18 3.43
C VAL A 44 -10.36 -1.12 4.39
N MET A 45 -9.90 -2.25 3.85
CA MET A 45 -9.11 -3.25 4.56
C MET A 45 -7.83 -3.54 3.78
N ILE A 46 -6.71 -3.63 4.50
CA ILE A 46 -5.40 -3.92 3.91
C ILE A 46 -4.78 -5.08 4.67
N THR A 47 -4.36 -6.11 3.95
CA THR A 47 -3.52 -7.18 4.49
C THR A 47 -2.09 -7.00 4.01
N SER A 48 -1.12 -6.91 4.92
CA SER A 48 0.30 -6.79 4.60
C SER A 48 1.07 -8.07 4.93
N LYS A 49 2.08 -8.37 4.13
CA LYS A 49 3.10 -9.40 4.41
C LYS A 49 4.36 -9.14 3.58
N GLY A 50 5.50 -9.54 4.10
CA GLY A 50 6.78 -9.59 3.41
C GLY A 50 7.22 -11.03 3.20
N TYR A 51 7.84 -11.33 2.05
CA TYR A 51 8.42 -12.64 1.77
C TYR A 51 9.59 -12.54 0.78
N GLY A 52 10.51 -13.50 0.86
CA GLY A 52 11.66 -13.58 -0.04
C GLY A 52 12.76 -14.44 0.55
N GLU A 53 13.99 -14.17 0.12
CA GLU A 53 15.18 -14.85 0.61
C GLU A 53 16.13 -13.81 1.22
N LYS A 54 16.78 -14.16 2.33
CA LYS A 54 17.84 -13.38 2.95
C LYS A 54 18.92 -14.35 3.42
N ASP A 55 20.17 -14.10 3.01
CA ASP A 55 21.33 -14.92 3.37
C ASP A 55 21.15 -16.43 3.07
N GLY A 56 20.49 -16.77 1.95
CA GLY A 56 20.22 -18.16 1.56
C GLY A 56 19.03 -18.82 2.28
N ALA A 57 18.34 -18.11 3.18
CA ALA A 57 17.20 -18.60 3.92
C ALA A 57 15.90 -17.92 3.49
N GLN A 58 14.82 -18.70 3.40
CA GLN A 58 13.48 -18.16 3.15
C GLN A 58 13.01 -17.35 4.36
N VAL A 59 12.66 -16.09 4.12
CA VAL A 59 12.14 -15.17 5.13
C VAL A 59 10.69 -14.85 4.79
N LYS A 60 9.84 -14.86 5.82
CA LYS A 60 8.46 -14.42 5.74
C LYS A 60 8.11 -13.64 7.00
N THR A 61 7.48 -12.48 6.84
CA THR A 61 6.98 -11.69 7.98
C THR A 61 5.60 -12.18 8.40
N SER A 62 5.16 -11.73 9.58
CA SER A 62 3.77 -11.92 10.03
C SER A 62 2.79 -11.32 9.03
N LEU A 63 1.62 -11.95 8.90
CA LEU A 63 0.51 -11.42 8.13
C LEU A 63 -0.29 -10.47 9.04
N LEU A 64 -0.34 -9.19 8.68
CA LEU A 64 -1.05 -8.17 9.43
C LEU A 64 -2.32 -7.75 8.67
N ARG A 65 -3.37 -7.39 9.41
CA ARG A 65 -4.66 -6.94 8.86
C ARG A 65 -5.02 -5.59 9.47
N HIS A 66 -5.19 -4.60 8.61
CA HIS A 66 -5.48 -3.22 8.97
C HIS A 66 -6.89 -2.91 8.50
N PHE A 67 -7.78 -2.61 9.43
CA PHE A 67 -9.08 -2.03 9.11
C PHE A 67 -8.95 -0.51 9.18
N ILE A 68 -9.07 0.14 8.03
CA ILE A 68 -8.91 1.59 7.90
C ILE A 68 -10.26 2.30 8.08
N GLY A 69 -11.36 1.62 7.76
CA GLY A 69 -12.71 2.19 7.77
C GLY A 69 -13.02 2.91 6.45
N ASP A 70 -13.78 3.99 6.54
CA ASP A 70 -14.16 4.78 5.36
C ASP A 70 -13.08 5.81 5.01
N LEU A 71 -12.82 5.98 3.72
CA LEU A 71 -11.83 6.91 3.21
C LEU A 71 -12.49 7.88 2.23
N ALA A 72 -12.43 9.17 2.56
CA ALA A 72 -13.06 10.23 1.76
C ALA A 72 -12.46 10.33 0.35
N ALA A 73 -13.19 10.98 -0.56
CA ALA A 73 -12.66 11.36 -1.87
C ALA A 73 -11.38 12.18 -1.75
N SER A 74 -10.40 11.94 -2.62
CA SER A 74 -9.13 12.70 -2.66
C SER A 74 -8.47 12.81 -1.27
N SER A 75 -8.40 11.70 -0.55
CA SER A 75 -7.84 11.62 0.80
C SER A 75 -6.91 10.41 0.97
N PHE A 76 -6.25 10.31 2.11
CA PHE A 76 -5.32 9.23 2.42
C PHE A 76 -5.40 8.85 3.90
N ALA A 77 -4.96 7.63 4.21
CA ALA A 77 -4.86 7.13 5.58
C ALA A 77 -3.58 6.30 5.75
N GLY A 78 -2.99 6.40 6.95
CA GLY A 78 -1.84 5.58 7.33
C GLY A 78 -2.27 4.13 7.56
N VAL A 79 -1.44 3.19 7.12
CA VAL A 79 -1.66 1.75 7.25
C VAL A 79 -0.78 1.19 8.36
N GLU A 80 0.53 1.36 8.24
CA GLU A 80 1.53 0.90 9.20
C GLU A 80 2.84 1.68 9.06
N ALA A 81 3.66 1.68 10.11
CA ALA A 81 5.08 2.00 9.99
C ALA A 81 5.80 0.80 9.37
N ILE A 82 6.82 1.05 8.55
CA ILE A 82 7.60 -0.01 7.89
C ILE A 82 9.09 0.16 8.17
N ASP A 83 9.74 -0.93 8.56
CA ASP A 83 11.17 -0.97 8.83
C ASP A 83 11.94 -1.19 7.51
N THR A 84 13.00 -0.41 7.28
CA THR A 84 13.87 -0.56 6.11
C THR A 84 14.49 -1.95 5.96
N GLN A 85 14.58 -2.74 7.04
CA GLN A 85 15.04 -4.13 7.02
C GLN A 85 14.20 -5.04 6.12
N VAL A 86 12.93 -4.68 5.84
CA VAL A 86 12.08 -5.45 4.93
C VAL A 86 12.13 -4.97 3.48
N PHE A 87 12.88 -3.90 3.15
CA PHE A 87 12.96 -3.38 1.77
C PHE A 87 13.73 -4.31 0.82
N GLY A 88 14.54 -5.23 1.37
CA GLY A 88 15.14 -6.33 0.61
C GLY A 88 14.18 -7.49 0.34
N LEU A 89 12.96 -7.47 0.89
CA LEU A 89 11.93 -8.48 0.65
C LEU A 89 10.92 -7.99 -0.38
N THR A 90 10.14 -8.93 -0.92
CA THR A 90 8.89 -8.59 -1.60
C THR A 90 7.85 -8.21 -0.55
N ASN A 91 7.33 -6.99 -0.61
CA ASN A 91 6.28 -6.51 0.27
C ASN A 91 4.94 -6.48 -0.49
N GLU A 92 3.98 -7.30 -0.05
CA GLU A 92 2.65 -7.41 -0.63
C GLU A 92 1.61 -6.72 0.26
N TYR A 93 0.86 -5.80 -0.33
CA TYR A 93 -0.29 -5.12 0.26
C TYR A 93 -1.54 -5.50 -0.52
N TRP A 94 -2.40 -6.30 0.07
CA TRP A 94 -3.69 -6.64 -0.51
C TRP A 94 -4.77 -5.70 0.01
N LEU A 95 -5.20 -4.79 -0.85
CA LEU A 95 -6.28 -3.84 -0.61
C LEU A 95 -7.63 -4.46 -0.97
N SER A 96 -8.61 -4.22 -0.11
CA SER A 96 -10.03 -4.45 -0.34
C SER A 96 -10.83 -3.20 0.07
N TYR A 97 -11.82 -2.78 -0.71
CA TYR A 97 -12.73 -1.69 -0.34
C TYR A 97 -14.07 -1.83 -1.07
N TYR A 98 -15.05 -1.01 -0.66
CA TYR A 98 -16.37 -0.97 -1.27
C TYR A 98 -16.67 0.37 -1.93
N ILE A 99 -17.40 0.30 -3.04
CA ILE A 99 -18.17 1.42 -3.59
C ILE A 99 -19.63 0.96 -3.63
N GLY A 100 -20.46 1.55 -2.77
CA GLY A 100 -21.83 1.06 -2.56
C GLY A 100 -21.84 -0.37 -2.02
N LYS A 101 -22.29 -1.33 -2.83
CA LYS A 101 -22.34 -2.77 -2.48
C LYS A 101 -21.27 -3.60 -3.18
N GLU A 102 -20.54 -2.99 -4.10
CA GLU A 102 -19.53 -3.68 -4.90
C GLU A 102 -18.18 -3.65 -4.18
N ILE A 103 -17.51 -4.80 -4.15
CA ILE A 103 -16.19 -4.96 -3.54
C ILE A 103 -15.11 -4.91 -4.62
N PHE A 104 -14.02 -4.22 -4.31
CA PHE A 104 -12.87 -4.04 -5.19
C PHE A 104 -11.62 -4.53 -4.47
N ASP A 105 -10.82 -5.36 -5.14
CA ASP A 105 -9.65 -6.00 -4.56
C ASP A 105 -8.44 -5.91 -5.49
N LYS A 106 -7.28 -5.53 -4.96
CA LYS A 106 -6.01 -5.51 -5.71
C LYS A 106 -4.82 -5.77 -4.79
N LYS A 107 -3.86 -6.55 -5.31
CA LYS A 107 -2.55 -6.73 -4.68
C LYS A 107 -1.56 -5.73 -5.25
N PHE A 108 -0.91 -4.98 -4.37
CA PHE A 108 0.19 -4.09 -4.66
C PHE A 108 1.47 -4.75 -4.17
N ILE A 109 2.41 -4.98 -5.08
CA ILE A 109 3.64 -5.74 -4.80
C ILE A 109 4.83 -4.83 -5.02
N PHE A 110 5.51 -4.49 -3.93
CA PHE A 110 6.79 -3.79 -3.95
C PHE A 110 7.90 -4.85 -3.94
N LEU A 111 8.58 -5.01 -5.07
CA LEU A 111 9.70 -5.94 -5.21
C LEU A 111 10.92 -5.45 -4.41
N PRO A 112 11.87 -6.34 -4.07
CA PRO A 112 13.17 -5.93 -3.56
C PRO A 112 13.76 -4.82 -4.43
N GLU A 113 14.42 -3.85 -3.79
CA GLU A 113 15.08 -2.72 -4.46
C GLU A 113 14.12 -1.77 -5.22
N SER A 114 12.81 -1.93 -5.09
CA SER A 114 11.85 -0.97 -5.65
C SER A 114 11.71 0.31 -4.81
N ILE A 115 11.97 0.23 -3.50
CA ILE A 115 11.85 1.34 -2.55
C ILE A 115 13.22 2.05 -2.44
N VAL A 116 13.60 2.75 -3.52
CA VAL A 116 14.89 3.43 -3.67
C VAL A 116 14.69 4.87 -4.13
N GLU A 117 15.69 5.73 -3.89
CA GLU A 117 15.65 7.15 -4.25
C GLU A 117 15.30 7.40 -5.73
N GLY A 118 15.83 6.59 -6.66
CA GLY A 118 15.56 6.72 -8.09
C GLY A 118 14.10 6.48 -8.49
N ASN A 119 13.32 5.79 -7.65
CA ASN A 119 11.89 5.54 -7.86
C ASN A 119 11.02 6.49 -7.04
N MET A 120 11.61 7.37 -6.23
CA MET A 120 10.83 8.29 -5.41
C MET A 120 10.16 9.35 -6.26
N ILE A 121 8.89 9.58 -5.95
CA ILE A 121 8.10 10.68 -6.46
C ILE A 121 7.57 11.50 -5.29
N LYS A 122 7.01 12.67 -5.58
CA LYS A 122 6.17 13.38 -4.62
C LYS A 122 4.81 12.70 -4.57
N ILE A 123 4.49 12.08 -3.45
CA ILE A 123 3.22 11.38 -3.25
C ILE A 123 2.07 12.41 -3.26
N PRO A 124 1.08 12.25 -4.17
CA PRO A 124 -0.09 13.14 -4.20
C PRO A 124 -0.82 13.15 -2.86
N LEU A 125 -1.46 14.27 -2.53
CA LEU A 125 -2.19 14.54 -1.28
C LEU A 125 -1.30 14.62 -0.02
N LEU A 126 -0.31 13.73 0.14
CA LEU A 126 0.63 13.76 1.26
C LEU A 126 1.72 14.83 1.12
N ASN A 127 2.08 15.19 -0.12
CA ASN A 127 3.16 16.13 -0.42
C ASN A 127 4.52 15.74 0.18
N LYS A 128 4.79 14.44 0.26
CA LYS A 128 6.04 13.86 0.79
C LYS A 128 6.71 12.94 -0.23
N PRO A 129 8.04 12.75 -0.16
CA PRO A 129 8.74 11.80 -1.00
C PRO A 129 8.37 10.35 -0.66
N GLY A 130 8.25 9.49 -1.66
CA GLY A 130 7.98 8.07 -1.48
C GLY A 130 7.84 7.32 -2.80
N VAL A 131 7.58 6.02 -2.72
CA VAL A 131 7.29 5.16 -3.88
C VAL A 131 5.81 4.75 -3.85
N MET A 132 5.16 4.75 -5.01
CA MET A 132 3.72 4.52 -5.13
C MET A 132 3.40 3.54 -6.25
N ILE A 133 2.45 2.64 -6.02
CA ILE A 133 1.85 1.79 -7.05
C ILE A 133 0.36 2.13 -7.10
N LYS A 134 -0.15 2.46 -8.31
CA LYS A 134 -1.56 2.79 -8.57
C LYS A 134 -2.28 1.63 -9.25
#